data_AF-A0A3B8JW46-F1
#
_entry.id   AF-A0A3B8JW46-F1
#
_cell.length_a   1.000
_cell.length_b   1.000
_cell.length_c   1.000
_cell.angle_alpha   90.00
_cell.angle_beta   90.00
_cell.angle_gamma   90.00
#
_symmetry.space_group_name_H-M   'P 1'
#
loop_
_entity.id
_entity.type
_entity.pdbx_description
1 polymer ?
#
loop_
_entity_poly.entity_id
_entity_poly.type
_entity_poly.pdbx_seq_one_letter_code
_entity_poly.pdbx_strand_id
1 'polypeptide(L)'
;MFDRRLLKNFDWQLLLVTLMICSYGLVVIGSATQGIDIGDPYFFLRKQAAWIAIGMLGIFVVISLDYVNFYNWCWYIYTCNLLFLGAVLFIGSEGGGAYRWIDLKVFDFQPSELAKIVIIITLARLLVDHGDKIKNFFASCCFLFFVAIPMFLIFLQPDLGTSLVFIIIFFSMLYMAGVPWRHLMIFICCGLAAFPLLWSRLLPYQKMRLIVFFNPELDPLQYGYQLKQSMIAIGSGGVTGKGLFEGTQARLQFLP
;
A
#
# COMPACT_ATOMS: atom_id res chain seq x y z
N MET A 1 -10.97 11.15 29.34
CA MET A 1 -12.41 11.46 29.41
C MET A 1 -12.90 11.55 27.97
N PHE A 2 -13.71 10.59 27.51
CA PHE A 2 -14.15 10.54 26.10
C PHE A 2 -14.94 11.79 25.75
N ASP A 3 -14.48 12.57 24.77
CA ASP A 3 -15.20 13.75 24.31
C ASP A 3 -16.46 13.31 23.55
N ARG A 4 -17.64 13.64 24.10
CA ARG A 4 -18.94 13.29 23.51
C ARG A 4 -19.16 13.93 22.14
N ARG A 5 -18.37 14.95 21.77
CA ARG A 5 -18.38 15.56 20.43
C ARG A 5 -17.93 14.59 19.34
N LEU A 6 -17.06 13.63 19.68
CA LEU A 6 -16.61 12.60 18.74
C LEU A 6 -17.80 11.79 18.21
N LEU A 7 -18.72 11.35 19.07
CA LEU A 7 -19.89 10.56 18.66
C LEU A 7 -20.89 11.34 17.78
N LYS A 8 -21.01 12.65 17.99
CA LYS A 8 -22.01 13.47 17.30
C LYS A 8 -21.53 13.95 15.93
N ASN A 9 -20.22 14.19 15.78
CA ASN A 9 -19.61 14.65 14.52
C ASN A 9 -18.95 13.50 13.74
N PHE A 10 -19.09 12.25 14.21
CA PHE A 10 -18.53 11.10 13.55
C PHE A 10 -19.27 10.83 12.23
N ASP A 11 -18.50 10.58 11.16
CA ASP A 11 -19.06 10.18 9.87
C ASP A 11 -19.48 8.71 9.92
N TRP A 12 -20.71 8.48 10.40
CA TRP A 12 -21.32 7.16 10.47
C TRP A 12 -21.52 6.53 9.09
N GLN A 13 -21.67 7.34 8.03
CA GLN A 13 -21.83 6.84 6.67
C GLN A 13 -20.54 6.18 6.20
N LEU A 14 -19.38 6.83 6.40
CA LEU A 14 -18.08 6.26 6.07
C LEU A 14 -17.82 4.95 6.81
N LEU A 15 -18.14 4.89 8.11
CA LEU A 15 -17.98 3.66 8.89
C LEU A 15 -18.87 2.53 8.36
N LEU A 16 -20.13 2.83 8.08
CA LEU A 16 -21.09 1.85 7.58
C LEU A 16 -20.70 1.31 6.20
N VAL A 17 -20.28 2.17 5.28
CA VAL A 17 -19.74 1.74 3.97
C VAL A 17 -18.49 0.87 4.15
N THR A 18 -17.59 1.26 5.04
CA THR A 18 -16.39 0.47 5.36
C THR A 18 -16.76 -0.92 5.86
N LEU A 19 -17.70 -1.01 6.82
CA LEU A 19 -18.18 -2.29 7.36
C LEU A 19 -18.87 -3.16 6.29
N MET A 20 -19.65 -2.55 5.39
CA MET A 20 -20.24 -3.27 4.26
C MET A 20 -19.17 -3.88 3.36
N ILE A 21 -18.15 -3.10 2.97
CA ILE A 21 -17.03 -3.59 2.15
C ILE A 21 -16.27 -4.72 2.87
N CYS A 22 -15.97 -4.55 4.16
CA CYS A 22 -15.33 -5.60 4.96
C CYS A 22 -16.18 -6.88 5.05
N SER A 23 -17.49 -6.76 5.27
CA SER A 23 -18.41 -7.90 5.33
C SER A 23 -18.51 -8.63 4.00
N TYR A 24 -18.56 -7.88 2.89
CA TYR A 24 -18.53 -8.46 1.55
C TYR A 24 -17.18 -9.16 1.28
N GLY A 25 -16.07 -8.57 1.70
CA GLY A 25 -14.75 -9.19 1.64
C GLY A 25 -14.66 -10.52 2.38
N LEU A 26 -15.31 -10.64 3.55
CA LEU A 26 -15.40 -11.92 4.28
C LEU A 26 -16.15 -12.98 3.48
N VAL A 27 -17.27 -12.62 2.83
CA VAL A 27 -18.01 -13.54 1.95
C VAL A 27 -17.14 -13.99 0.79
N VAL A 28 -16.43 -13.07 0.14
CA VAL A 28 -15.53 -13.37 -0.99
C VAL A 28 -14.38 -14.27 -0.56
N ILE A 29 -13.73 -14.01 0.58
CA ILE A 29 -12.65 -14.86 1.12
C ILE A 29 -13.18 -16.25 1.43
N GLY A 30 -14.32 -16.34 2.11
CA GLY A 30 -14.97 -17.62 2.39
C GLY A 30 -15.27 -18.42 1.12
N SER A 31 -15.55 -17.75 0.00
CA SER A 31 -15.70 -18.39 -1.31
C SER A 31 -14.39 -18.78 -1.97
N ALA A 32 -13.36 -17.94 -1.88
CA ALA A 32 -12.10 -18.15 -2.57
C ALA A 32 -11.24 -19.25 -1.92
N THR A 33 -11.30 -19.40 -0.59
CA THR A 33 -10.39 -20.27 0.16
C THR A 33 -10.88 -21.70 0.37
N GLN A 34 -12.09 -22.06 -0.10
CA GLN A 34 -12.63 -23.41 0.07
C GLN A 34 -11.83 -24.51 -0.66
N GLY A 35 -11.07 -24.15 -1.70
CA GLY A 35 -10.21 -25.09 -2.43
C GLY A 35 -8.86 -25.35 -1.78
N ILE A 36 -8.58 -24.82 -0.58
CA ILE A 36 -7.30 -24.96 0.10
C ILE A 36 -7.42 -25.99 1.23
N ASP A 37 -6.78 -27.15 1.06
CA ASP A 37 -6.80 -28.23 2.05
C ASP A 37 -5.91 -27.92 3.27
N ILE A 38 -6.45 -27.17 4.23
CA ILE A 38 -5.79 -26.85 5.53
C ILE A 38 -6.47 -27.59 6.71
N GLY A 39 -7.41 -28.49 6.43
CA GLY A 39 -8.15 -29.24 7.46
C GLY A 39 -9.24 -28.44 8.19
N ASP A 40 -9.09 -27.13 8.38
CA ASP A 40 -10.17 -26.20 8.80
C ASP A 40 -10.59 -25.29 7.63
N PRO A 41 -11.76 -25.53 6.99
CA PRO A 41 -12.27 -24.72 5.89
C PRO A 41 -12.48 -23.24 6.22
N TYR A 42 -12.63 -22.91 7.50
CA TYR A 42 -12.92 -21.55 7.97
C TYR A 42 -11.68 -20.83 8.52
N PHE A 43 -10.49 -21.43 8.42
CA PHE A 43 -9.26 -20.86 8.97
C PHE A 43 -9.00 -19.42 8.48
N PHE A 44 -8.97 -19.21 7.16
CA PHE A 44 -8.74 -17.88 6.58
C PHE A 44 -9.86 -16.89 6.89
N LEU A 45 -11.11 -17.35 6.92
CA LEU A 45 -12.26 -16.53 7.27
C LEU A 45 -12.15 -16.03 8.72
N ARG A 46 -11.81 -16.91 9.67
CA ARG A 46 -11.59 -16.57 11.08
C ARG A 46 -10.41 -15.62 11.25
N LYS A 47 -9.30 -15.87 10.55
CA LYS A 47 -8.12 -15.00 10.55
C LYS A 47 -8.49 -13.59 10.04
N GLN A 48 -9.22 -13.49 8.93
CA GLN A 48 -9.64 -12.20 8.39
C GLN A 48 -10.62 -11.47 9.32
N ALA A 49 -11.58 -12.19 9.92
CA ALA A 49 -12.51 -11.60 10.87
C ALA A 49 -11.79 -11.04 12.10
N ALA A 50 -10.77 -11.75 12.60
CA ALA A 50 -9.91 -11.26 13.68
C ALA A 50 -9.14 -9.99 13.29
N TRP A 51 -8.58 -9.94 12.08
CA TRP A 51 -7.90 -8.73 11.58
C TRP A 51 -8.83 -7.54 11.39
N ILE A 52 -10.07 -7.76 10.92
CA ILE A 52 -11.09 -6.71 10.86
C ILE A 52 -11.40 -6.20 12.27
N ALA A 53 -11.56 -7.08 13.26
CA ALA A 53 -11.79 -6.68 14.65
C ALA A 53 -10.63 -5.86 15.22
N ILE A 54 -9.38 -6.28 14.98
CA ILE A 54 -8.17 -5.53 15.36
C ILE A 54 -8.12 -4.17 14.66
N GLY A 55 -8.45 -4.11 13.36
CA GLY A 55 -8.53 -2.86 12.60
C GLY A 55 -9.59 -1.90 13.15
N MET A 56 -10.75 -2.41 13.54
CA MET A 56 -11.81 -1.62 14.19
C MET A 56 -11.36 -1.05 15.54
N LEU A 57 -10.63 -1.84 16.34
CA LEU A 57 -9.99 -1.32 17.55
C LEU A 57 -8.96 -0.23 17.21
N GLY A 58 -8.18 -0.41 16.15
CA GLY A 58 -7.23 0.59 15.65
C GLY A 58 -7.92 1.92 15.28
N ILE A 59 -9.06 1.86 14.59
CA ILE A 59 -9.88 3.04 14.27
C ILE A 59 -10.29 3.77 15.54
N PHE A 60 -10.79 3.05 16.55
CA PHE A 60 -11.20 3.64 17.82
C PHE A 60 -10.04 4.32 18.57
N VAL A 61 -8.86 3.68 18.56
CA VAL A 61 -7.64 4.26 19.14
C VAL A 61 -7.25 5.56 18.41
N VAL A 62 -7.21 5.56 17.08
CA VAL A 62 -6.81 6.73 16.29
C VAL A 62 -7.79 7.89 16.45
N ILE A 63 -9.11 7.62 16.48
CA ILE A 63 -10.14 8.65 16.73
C ILE A 63 -10.00 9.28 18.12
N SER A 64 -9.49 8.52 19.09
CA SER A 64 -9.29 9.00 20.45
C SER A 64 -8.06 9.90 20.60
N LEU A 65 -7.19 9.97 19.58
CA LEU A 65 -6.01 10.82 19.57
C LEU A 65 -6.29 12.16 18.90
N ASP A 66 -5.83 13.24 19.51
CA ASP A 66 -5.87 14.56 18.90
C ASP A 66 -4.95 14.60 17.67
N TYR A 67 -5.46 15.08 16.53
CA TYR A 67 -4.69 15.18 15.31
C TYR A 67 -3.51 16.15 15.43
N VAL A 68 -3.59 17.12 16.35
CA VAL A 68 -2.48 18.06 16.65
C VAL A 68 -1.26 17.29 17.17
N ASN A 69 -1.46 16.15 17.84
CA ASN A 69 -0.35 15.31 18.29
C ASN A 69 0.42 14.68 17.12
N PHE A 70 -0.26 14.33 16.02
CA PHE A 70 0.44 13.83 14.82
C PHE A 70 1.35 14.91 14.21
N TYR A 71 0.92 16.16 14.22
CA TYR A 71 1.75 17.29 13.81
C TYR A 71 2.97 17.42 14.73
N ASN A 72 2.77 17.46 16.04
CA ASN A 72 3.85 17.63 17.02
C ASN A 72 4.86 16.47 17.00
N TRP A 73 4.39 15.23 16.95
CA TRP A 73 5.22 14.03 16.98
C TRP A 73 5.75 13.60 15.61
N CYS A 74 5.41 14.32 14.54
CA CYS A 74 5.76 13.96 13.16
C CYS A 74 7.22 13.53 12.98
N TRP A 75 8.18 14.25 13.54
CA TRP A 75 9.60 13.90 13.39
C TRP A 75 9.97 12.61 14.11
N TYR A 76 9.41 12.34 15.30
CA TYR A 76 9.60 11.07 15.98
C TYR A 76 8.99 9.92 15.18
N ILE A 77 7.77 10.09 14.68
CA ILE A 77 7.08 9.09 13.86
C ILE A 77 7.87 8.82 12.57
N TYR A 78 8.36 9.86 11.90
CA TYR A 78 9.16 9.75 10.69
C TYR A 78 10.48 9.01 10.94
N THR A 79 11.23 9.39 11.98
CA THR A 79 12.49 8.72 12.32
C THR A 79 12.26 7.27 12.73
N CYS A 80 11.24 6.98 13.55
CA CYS A 80 10.86 5.61 13.90
C CYS A 80 10.51 4.78 12.65
N ASN A 81 9.80 5.36 11.69
CA ASN A 81 9.48 4.69 10.43
C ASN A 81 10.74 4.37 9.60
N LEU A 82 11.69 5.30 9.53
CA LEU A 82 12.98 5.04 8.87
C LEU A 82 13.75 3.92 9.55
N LEU A 83 13.73 3.86 10.88
CA LEU A 83 14.33 2.76 11.63
C LEU A 83 13.66 1.42 11.32
N PHE A 84 12.33 1.36 11.24
CA PHE A 84 11.63 0.13 10.84
C PHE A 84 11.94 -0.28 9.41
N LEU A 85 11.93 0.64 8.45
CA LEU A 85 12.30 0.36 7.06
C LEU A 85 13.76 -0.12 6.94
N GLY A 86 14.66 0.47 7.73
CA GLY A 86 16.04 0.03 7.82
C GLY A 86 16.17 -1.35 8.45
N ALA A 87 15.43 -1.63 9.53
CA ALA A 87 15.47 -2.91 10.24
C ALA A 87 15.03 -4.09 9.36
N VAL A 88 14.04 -3.89 8.48
CA VAL A 88 13.60 -4.92 7.51
C VAL A 88 14.73 -5.37 6.60
N LEU A 89 15.65 -4.48 6.23
CA LEU A 89 16.77 -4.85 5.35
C LEU A 89 17.74 -5.84 5.99
N PHE A 90 17.75 -5.94 7.33
CA PHE A 90 18.66 -6.81 8.08
C PHE A 90 17.96 -8.02 8.71
N ILE A 91 16.72 -7.84 9.18
CA ILE A 91 15.97 -8.83 9.98
C ILE A 91 14.72 -9.32 9.24
N GLY A 92 14.42 -8.76 8.06
CA GLY A 92 13.24 -9.13 7.30
C GLY A 92 13.24 -10.60 6.91
N SER A 93 12.05 -11.20 6.88
CA SER A 93 11.83 -12.53 6.30
C SER A 93 11.59 -12.41 4.78
N GLU A 94 12.05 -13.41 4.05
CA GLU A 94 11.86 -13.47 2.60
C GLU A 94 10.42 -13.89 2.28
N GLY A 95 9.64 -12.97 1.71
CA GLY A 95 8.29 -13.23 1.20
C GLY A 95 8.24 -12.97 -0.30
N GLY A 96 8.03 -14.02 -1.10
CA GLY A 96 7.89 -13.89 -2.56
C GLY A 96 9.13 -13.32 -3.27
N GLY A 97 10.34 -13.62 -2.76
CA GLY A 97 11.62 -13.17 -3.31
C GLY A 97 12.09 -11.78 -2.83
N ALA A 98 11.50 -11.25 -1.76
CA ALA A 98 11.85 -9.95 -1.20
C ALA A 98 11.74 -9.90 0.33
N TYR A 99 12.71 -9.25 0.98
CA TYR A 99 12.71 -8.97 2.42
C TYR A 99 11.80 -7.78 2.72
N ARG A 100 10.53 -8.06 3.03
CA ARG A 100 9.49 -7.01 3.21
C ARG A 100 8.76 -7.07 4.54
N TRP A 101 8.80 -8.23 5.19
CA TRP A 101 8.04 -8.52 6.39
C TRP A 101 8.98 -8.72 7.56
N ILE A 102 8.60 -8.21 8.73
CA ILE A 102 9.21 -8.57 10.00
C ILE A 102 8.29 -9.60 10.64
N ASP A 103 8.76 -10.84 10.73
CA ASP A 103 8.03 -11.90 11.43
C ASP A 103 8.15 -11.67 12.95
N LEU A 104 7.05 -11.22 13.56
CA LEU A 104 6.94 -11.01 15.00
C LEU A 104 6.43 -12.27 15.73
N LYS A 105 6.45 -13.44 15.08
CA LYS A 105 5.93 -14.76 15.52
C LYS A 105 4.42 -14.85 15.70
N VAL A 106 3.77 -13.72 16.01
CA VAL A 106 2.31 -13.62 16.17
C VAL A 106 1.66 -13.09 14.90
N PHE A 107 2.32 -12.14 14.24
CA PHE A 107 1.89 -11.59 12.97
C PHE A 107 3.08 -11.06 12.17
N ASP A 108 2.90 -10.98 10.85
CA ASP A 108 3.87 -10.38 9.96
C ASP A 108 3.62 -8.87 9.89
N PHE A 109 4.60 -8.07 10.27
CA PHE A 109 4.54 -6.62 10.17
C PHE A 109 5.23 -6.14 8.91
N GLN A 110 4.55 -5.32 8.10
CA GLN A 110 5.12 -4.72 6.89
C GLN A 110 5.36 -3.21 7.10
N PRO A 111 6.60 -2.77 7.36
CA PRO A 111 6.88 -1.35 7.59
C PRO A 111 6.57 -0.43 6.41
N SER A 112 6.60 -0.92 5.16
CA SER A 112 6.25 -0.10 4.00
C SER A 112 4.77 0.31 3.98
N GLU A 113 3.88 -0.46 4.60
CA GLU A 113 2.47 -0.09 4.78
C GLU A 113 2.32 1.08 5.74
N LEU A 114 2.99 1.02 6.90
CA LEU A 114 3.03 2.12 7.86
C LEU A 114 3.66 3.38 7.26
N ALA A 115 4.73 3.21 6.48
CA ALA A 115 5.45 4.30 5.85
C ALA A 115 4.59 5.18 4.94
N LYS A 116 3.56 4.63 4.28
CA LYS A 116 2.61 5.42 3.48
C LYS A 116 1.89 6.47 4.33
N ILE A 117 1.37 6.05 5.48
CA ILE A 117 0.64 6.94 6.41
C ILE A 117 1.60 7.97 6.99
N VAL A 118 2.80 7.54 7.40
CA VAL A 118 3.82 8.43 7.98
C VAL A 118 4.26 9.50 6.99
N ILE A 119 4.40 9.17 5.71
CA ILE A 119 4.73 10.15 4.68
C ILE A 119 3.59 11.13 4.44
N ILE A 120 2.33 10.68 4.44
CA ILE A 120 1.19 11.58 4.32
C ILE A 120 1.22 12.61 5.47
N ILE A 121 1.45 12.16 6.70
CA ILE A 121 1.57 13.05 7.88
C ILE A 121 2.76 14.00 7.71
N THR A 122 3.92 13.49 7.27
CA THR A 122 5.15 14.28 7.10
C THR A 122 5.00 15.34 6.02
N LEU A 123 4.44 14.97 4.87
CA LEU A 123 4.15 15.90 3.79
C LEU A 123 3.11 16.93 4.22
N ALA A 124 2.03 16.52 4.89
CA ALA A 124 1.01 17.44 5.39
C ALA A 124 1.63 18.49 6.31
N ARG A 125 2.47 18.08 7.27
CA ARG A 125 3.21 19.01 8.14
C ARG A 125 4.12 19.94 7.34
N LEU A 126 4.95 19.40 6.46
CA LEU A 126 5.90 20.20 5.66
C LEU A 126 5.18 21.24 4.80
N LEU A 127 4.06 20.86 4.18
CA LEU A 127 3.27 21.74 3.32
C LEU A 127 2.61 22.87 4.13
N VAL A 128 2.08 22.55 5.32
CA VAL A 128 1.53 23.55 6.25
C VAL A 128 2.61 24.51 6.75
N ASP A 129 3.75 23.98 7.19
CA ASP A 129 4.86 24.77 7.77
C ASP A 129 5.48 25.75 6.74
N HIS A 130 5.47 25.38 5.46
CA HIS A 130 6.01 26.23 4.41
C HIS A 130 5.01 27.27 3.89
N GLY A 131 3.70 27.08 4.06
CA GLY A 131 2.67 28.04 3.65
C GLY A 131 2.87 28.50 2.19
N ASP A 132 2.94 29.82 1.96
CA ASP A 132 3.18 30.37 0.62
C ASP A 132 4.54 30.02 0.01
N LYS A 133 5.53 29.62 0.83
CA LYS A 133 6.87 29.24 0.34
C LYS A 133 6.86 27.95 -0.46
N ILE A 134 5.75 27.18 -0.48
CA ILE A 134 5.59 26.02 -1.36
C ILE A 134 5.73 26.38 -2.85
N LYS A 135 5.51 27.65 -3.20
CA LYS A 135 5.72 28.19 -4.55
C LYS A 135 7.20 28.29 -4.94
N ASN A 136 8.12 28.17 -3.99
CA ASN A 136 9.55 28.12 -4.26
C ASN A 136 9.98 26.70 -4.67
N PHE A 137 10.72 26.59 -5.77
CA PHE A 137 11.19 25.30 -6.27
C PHE A 137 12.07 24.54 -5.25
N PHE A 138 12.93 25.25 -4.53
CA PHE A 138 13.77 24.65 -3.48
C PHE A 138 12.95 24.01 -2.34
N ALA A 139 11.80 24.59 -1.98
CA ALA A 139 10.91 23.98 -0.99
C ALA A 139 10.32 22.67 -1.53
N SER A 140 9.92 22.66 -2.81
CA SER A 140 9.42 21.44 -3.48
C SER A 140 10.49 20.34 -3.50
N CYS A 141 11.76 20.68 -3.74
CA CYS A 141 12.88 19.73 -3.66
C CYS A 141 13.10 19.20 -2.24
N CYS A 142 12.89 20.02 -1.21
CA CYS A 142 12.94 19.58 0.18
C CYS A 142 11.87 18.53 0.47
N PHE A 143 10.64 18.72 -0.03
CA PHE A 143 9.57 17.72 0.12
C PHE A 143 9.93 16.41 -0.58
N LEU A 144 10.48 16.49 -1.79
CA LEU A 144 10.96 15.32 -2.52
C LEU A 144 12.01 14.56 -1.72
N PHE A 145 12.93 15.25 -1.05
CA PHE A 145 13.97 14.62 -0.23
C PHE A 145 13.39 13.76 0.90
N PHE A 146 12.39 14.27 1.63
CA PHE A 146 11.74 13.50 2.71
C PHE A 146 10.94 12.29 2.22
N VAL A 147 10.47 12.28 0.97
CA VAL A 147 9.83 11.09 0.38
C VAL A 147 10.86 10.15 -0.25
N ALA A 148 11.92 10.69 -0.84
CA ALA A 148 12.95 9.93 -1.54
C ALA A 148 13.71 9.01 -0.57
N ILE A 149 13.96 9.41 0.67
CA ILE A 149 14.65 8.57 1.67
C ILE A 149 13.89 7.26 1.93
N PRO A 150 12.63 7.26 2.42
CA PRO A 150 11.90 6.03 2.65
C PRO A 150 11.60 5.27 1.36
N MET A 151 11.35 5.96 0.24
CA MET A 151 11.20 5.31 -1.07
C MET A 151 12.47 4.55 -1.48
N PHE A 152 13.65 5.10 -1.24
CA PHE A 152 14.92 4.45 -1.52
C PHE A 152 15.13 3.20 -0.65
N LEU A 153 14.80 3.27 0.65
CA LEU A 153 14.86 2.09 1.53
C LEU A 153 13.93 0.97 1.06
N ILE A 154 12.72 1.32 0.60
CA ILE A 154 11.76 0.36 0.04
C ILE A 154 12.23 -0.22 -1.30
N PHE A 155 12.86 0.60 -2.13
CA PHE A 155 13.48 0.12 -3.37
C PHE A 155 14.58 -0.92 -3.10
N LEU A 156 15.32 -0.77 -1.99
CA LEU A 156 16.27 -1.77 -1.50
C LEU A 156 15.63 -3.04 -0.92
N GLN A 157 14.31 -3.02 -0.62
CA GLN A 157 13.50 -4.19 -0.20
C GLN A 157 12.87 -4.93 -1.41
N PRO A 158 13.56 -4.90 -2.55
CA PRO A 158 13.01 -5.16 -3.88
C PRO A 158 11.51 -4.89 -4.13
N ASP A 159 10.90 -3.83 -3.56
CA ASP A 159 9.45 -3.59 -3.68
C ASP A 159 9.10 -2.44 -4.64
N LEU A 160 9.00 -2.79 -5.92
CA LEU A 160 8.62 -1.84 -6.97
C LEU A 160 7.16 -1.36 -6.82
N GLY A 161 6.25 -2.23 -6.36
CA GLY A 161 4.83 -1.88 -6.29
C GLY A 161 4.56 -0.78 -5.27
N THR A 162 5.12 -0.91 -4.07
CA THR A 162 4.94 0.08 -3.00
C THR A 162 5.67 1.39 -3.29
N SER A 163 6.84 1.36 -3.93
CA SER A 163 7.52 2.59 -4.35
C SER A 163 6.70 3.41 -5.36
N LEU A 164 5.98 2.78 -6.29
CA LEU A 164 5.05 3.49 -7.19
C LEU A 164 3.91 4.19 -6.44
N VAL A 165 3.38 3.58 -5.37
CA VAL A 165 2.34 4.20 -4.54
C VAL A 165 2.84 5.49 -3.88
N PHE A 166 4.10 5.54 -3.47
CA PHE A 166 4.68 6.74 -2.86
C PHE A 166 4.80 7.89 -3.85
N ILE A 167 5.09 7.59 -5.12
CA ILE A 167 5.07 8.58 -6.20
C ILE A 167 3.67 9.21 -6.29
N ILE A 168 2.62 8.37 -6.32
CA ILE A 168 1.23 8.85 -6.39
C ILE A 168 0.91 9.70 -5.16
N ILE A 169 1.21 9.24 -3.95
CA ILE A 169 0.99 10.00 -2.71
C ILE A 169 1.67 11.37 -2.78
N PHE A 170 2.95 11.41 -3.19
CA PHE A 170 3.72 12.64 -3.29
C PHE A 170 3.06 13.65 -4.24
N PHE A 171 2.78 13.24 -5.48
CA PHE A 171 2.17 14.11 -6.47
C PHE A 171 0.76 14.56 -6.06
N SER A 172 -0.06 13.66 -5.52
CA SER A 172 -1.40 14.00 -5.02
C SER A 172 -1.35 15.04 -3.90
N MET A 173 -0.44 14.88 -2.94
CA MET A 173 -0.28 15.83 -1.82
C MET A 173 0.20 17.20 -2.31
N LEU A 174 1.22 17.25 -3.18
CA LEU A 174 1.72 18.52 -3.72
C LEU A 174 0.66 19.25 -4.56
N TYR A 175 -0.08 18.50 -5.38
CA TYR A 175 -1.16 19.07 -6.18
C TYR A 175 -2.27 19.65 -5.29
N MET A 176 -2.72 18.90 -4.29
CA MET A 176 -3.75 19.35 -3.34
C MET A 176 -3.32 20.56 -2.51
N ALA A 177 -2.03 20.65 -2.17
CA ALA A 177 -1.50 21.82 -1.46
C ALA A 177 -1.33 23.06 -2.35
N GLY A 178 -1.54 22.97 -3.66
CA GLY A 178 -1.42 24.09 -4.58
C GLY A 178 0.02 24.41 -5.00
N VAL A 179 0.92 23.42 -4.99
CA VAL A 179 2.26 23.57 -5.57
C VAL A 179 2.13 23.88 -7.07
N PRO A 180 2.89 24.85 -7.62
CA PRO A 180 2.80 25.20 -9.03
C PRO A 180 2.97 23.99 -9.95
N TRP A 181 2.08 23.83 -10.94
CA TRP A 181 2.12 22.73 -11.91
C TRP A 181 3.47 22.58 -12.60
N ARG A 182 4.19 23.70 -12.81
CA ARG A 182 5.55 23.72 -13.37
C ARG A 182 6.52 22.84 -12.57
N HIS A 183 6.46 22.84 -11.24
CA HIS A 183 7.32 22.00 -10.41
C HIS A 183 6.98 20.51 -10.57
N LEU A 184 5.68 20.19 -10.63
CA LEU A 184 5.22 18.82 -10.86
C LEU A 184 5.73 18.29 -12.21
N MET A 185 5.63 19.11 -13.27
CA MET A 185 6.18 18.78 -14.59
C MET A 185 7.69 18.58 -14.55
N ILE A 186 8.44 19.41 -13.82
CA ILE A 186 9.88 19.24 -13.67
C ILE A 186 10.19 17.90 -12.99
N PHE A 187 9.51 17.53 -11.90
CA PHE A 187 9.71 16.24 -11.25
C PHE A 187 9.38 15.05 -12.15
N ILE A 188 8.30 15.15 -12.94
CA ILE A 188 7.93 14.11 -13.91
C ILE A 188 9.01 13.99 -14.99
N CYS A 189 9.44 15.09 -15.58
CA CYS A 189 10.51 15.10 -16.59
C CYS A 189 11.83 14.55 -16.04
N CYS A 190 12.22 14.94 -14.82
CA CYS A 190 13.40 14.40 -14.16
C CYS A 190 13.28 12.91 -13.88
N GLY A 191 12.10 12.44 -13.42
CA GLY A 191 11.84 11.03 -13.20
C GLY A 191 11.93 10.20 -14.48
N LEU A 192 11.35 10.70 -15.58
CA LEU A 192 11.45 10.08 -16.90
C LEU A 192 12.89 10.07 -17.44
N ALA A 193 13.63 11.17 -17.25
CA ALA A 193 15.04 11.24 -17.64
C ALA A 193 15.93 10.27 -16.82
N ALA A 194 15.58 10.04 -15.55
CA ALA A 194 16.27 9.06 -14.70
C ALA A 194 15.83 7.61 -14.96
N PHE A 195 14.73 7.38 -15.69
CA PHE A 195 14.17 6.05 -15.92
C PHE A 195 15.15 5.05 -16.56
N PRO A 196 15.97 5.41 -17.58
CA PRO A 196 16.95 4.47 -18.15
C PRO A 196 17.99 3.99 -17.13
N LEU A 197 18.41 4.89 -16.23
CA LEU A 197 19.34 4.54 -15.16
C LEU A 197 18.67 3.60 -14.14
N LEU A 198 17.44 3.91 -13.74
CA LEU A 198 16.65 3.04 -12.86
C LEU A 198 16.45 1.66 -13.50
N TRP A 199 16.10 1.61 -14.78
CA TRP A 199 15.92 0.37 -15.54
C TRP A 199 17.19 -0.50 -15.49
N SER A 200 18.37 0.09 -15.64
CA SER A 200 19.63 -0.65 -15.56
C SER A 200 19.83 -1.33 -14.19
N ARG A 201 19.34 -0.71 -13.10
CA ARG A 201 19.48 -1.20 -11.72
C ARG A 201 18.39 -2.16 -11.27
N LEU A 202 17.29 -2.29 -12.02
CA LEU A 202 16.23 -3.24 -11.69
C LEU A 202 16.72 -4.69 -11.83
N LEU A 203 16.29 -5.53 -10.89
CA LEU A 203 16.53 -6.97 -10.90
C LEU A 203 15.80 -7.62 -12.10
N PRO A 204 16.28 -8.77 -12.62
CA PRO A 204 15.67 -9.44 -13.77
C PRO A 204 14.17 -9.68 -13.59
N TYR A 205 13.74 -10.16 -12.42
CA TYR A 205 12.32 -10.42 -12.16
C TYR A 205 11.48 -9.14 -12.16
N GLN A 206 12.03 -7.99 -11.73
CA GLN A 206 11.33 -6.70 -11.72
C GLN A 206 11.11 -6.21 -13.15
N LYS A 207 12.13 -6.34 -14.00
CA LYS A 207 12.04 -6.06 -15.45
C LYS A 207 11.00 -6.96 -16.11
N MET A 208 11.04 -8.26 -15.82
CA MET A 208 10.09 -9.21 -16.38
C MET A 208 8.65 -8.89 -15.97
N ARG A 209 8.38 -8.51 -14.72
CA ARG A 209 7.05 -8.05 -14.30
C ARG A 209 6.55 -6.83 -15.10
N LEU A 210 7.43 -5.88 -15.39
CA LEU A 210 7.07 -4.70 -16.21
C LEU A 210 6.84 -5.07 -17.68
N ILE A 211 7.71 -5.90 -18.27
CA ILE A 211 7.61 -6.33 -19.67
C ILE A 211 6.34 -7.15 -19.89
N VAL A 212 6.10 -8.12 -19.02
CA VAL A 212 4.94 -9.02 -19.09
C VAL A 212 3.63 -8.30 -18.81
N PHE A 213 3.65 -7.22 -18.02
CA PHE A 213 2.47 -6.38 -17.86
C PHE A 213 2.00 -5.77 -19.19
N PHE A 214 2.93 -5.34 -20.06
CA PHE A 214 2.58 -4.84 -21.39
C PHE A 214 2.34 -5.94 -22.42
N ASN A 215 3.07 -7.05 -22.33
CA ASN A 215 2.91 -8.19 -23.22
C ASN A 215 2.92 -9.51 -22.44
N PRO A 216 1.75 -9.96 -21.97
CA PRO A 216 1.62 -11.17 -21.15
C PRO A 216 2.06 -12.46 -21.85
N GLU A 217 2.06 -12.47 -23.18
CA GLU A 217 2.38 -13.66 -23.99
C GLU A 217 3.89 -13.93 -24.11
N LEU A 218 4.74 -13.03 -23.62
CA LEU A 218 6.21 -13.23 -23.64
C LEU A 218 6.66 -14.31 -22.66
N ASP A 219 5.94 -14.50 -21.56
CA ASP A 219 6.21 -15.57 -20.60
C ASP A 219 4.91 -16.00 -19.90
N PRO A 220 4.05 -16.76 -20.58
CA PRO A 220 2.74 -17.14 -20.07
C PRO A 220 2.81 -18.20 -18.96
N LEU A 221 3.98 -18.81 -18.72
CA LEU A 221 4.15 -19.93 -17.78
C LEU A 221 4.83 -19.52 -16.47
N GLN A 222 5.64 -18.46 -16.44
CA GLN A 222 6.23 -17.95 -15.20
C GLN A 222 5.64 -16.59 -14.82
N TYR A 223 6.27 -15.48 -15.25
CA TYR A 223 5.91 -14.14 -14.79
C TYR A 223 4.52 -13.70 -15.24
N GLY A 224 4.06 -14.17 -16.41
CA GLY A 224 2.75 -13.85 -16.99
C GLY A 224 1.65 -14.81 -16.60
N TYR A 225 1.98 -15.91 -15.92
CA TYR A 225 1.01 -16.92 -15.55
C TYR A 225 -0.12 -16.38 -14.70
N GLN A 226 0.21 -15.72 -13.58
CA GLN A 226 -0.79 -15.14 -12.68
C GLN A 226 -1.62 -14.06 -13.37
N LEU A 227 -1.00 -13.24 -14.23
CA LEU A 227 -1.69 -12.21 -14.99
C LEU A 227 -2.68 -12.83 -15.99
N LYS A 228 -2.26 -13.88 -16.71
CA LYS A 228 -3.09 -14.61 -17.67
C LYS A 228 -4.26 -15.33 -17.01
N GLN A 229 -4.02 -16.00 -15.88
CA GLN A 229 -5.10 -16.64 -15.11
C GLN A 229 -6.06 -15.62 -14.53
N SER A 230 -5.58 -14.45 -14.11
CA SER A 230 -6.44 -13.34 -13.67
C SER A 230 -7.33 -12.83 -14.82
N MET A 231 -6.77 -12.67 -16.02
CA MET A 231 -7.56 -12.29 -17.21
C MET A 231 -8.62 -13.34 -17.55
N ILE A 232 -8.28 -14.64 -17.48
CA ILE A 232 -9.24 -15.73 -17.71
C ILE A 232 -10.32 -15.75 -16.61
N ALA A 233 -9.95 -15.54 -15.35
CA ALA A 233 -10.88 -15.48 -14.23
C ALA A 233 -11.93 -14.37 -14.47
N ILE A 234 -11.46 -13.16 -14.78
CA ILE A 234 -12.32 -12.00 -15.04
C ILE A 234 -13.17 -12.23 -16.30
N GLY A 235 -12.54 -12.65 -17.41
CA GLY A 235 -13.22 -12.88 -18.68
C GLY A 235 -14.31 -13.97 -18.59
N SER A 236 -14.06 -15.02 -17.81
CA SER A 236 -15.04 -16.09 -17.59
C SER A 236 -16.14 -15.75 -16.59
N GLY A 237 -15.94 -14.71 -15.76
CA GLY A 237 -16.93 -14.23 -14.80
C GLY A 237 -18.02 -13.36 -15.41
N GLY A 238 -17.74 -12.65 -16.51
CA GLY A 238 -18.70 -11.70 -17.08
C GLY A 238 -19.13 -10.60 -16.09
N VAL A 239 -20.28 -9.97 -16.34
CA VAL A 239 -20.77 -8.83 -15.53
C VAL A 239 -21.28 -9.25 -14.15
N THR A 240 -21.86 -10.45 -14.04
CA THR A 240 -22.50 -10.96 -12.82
C THR A 240 -21.60 -11.88 -11.99
N GLY A 241 -20.41 -12.24 -12.50
CA GLY A 241 -19.57 -13.28 -11.94
C GLY A 241 -20.10 -14.70 -12.24
N LYS A 242 -19.31 -15.71 -11.87
CA LYS A 242 -19.71 -17.13 -11.93
C LYS A 242 -20.64 -17.57 -10.79
N GLY A 243 -20.86 -16.70 -9.80
CA GLY A 243 -21.53 -17.05 -8.54
C GLY A 243 -20.55 -17.37 -7.42
N LEU A 244 -21.05 -17.36 -6.18
CA LEU A 244 -20.27 -17.74 -5.01
C LEU A 244 -19.91 -19.23 -5.10
N PHE A 245 -18.67 -19.56 -4.72
CA PHE A 245 -18.09 -20.91 -4.70
C PHE A 245 -17.84 -21.56 -6.09
N GLU A 246 -18.22 -20.88 -7.18
CA GLU A 246 -18.08 -21.37 -8.57
C GLU A 246 -16.84 -20.80 -9.30
N GLY A 247 -15.94 -20.16 -8.56
CA GLY A 247 -14.70 -19.56 -9.09
C GLY A 247 -13.67 -20.61 -9.49
N THR A 248 -13.62 -20.97 -10.78
CA THR A 248 -12.73 -22.02 -11.30
C THR A 248 -11.24 -21.78 -11.07
N GLN A 249 -10.77 -20.53 -11.19
CA GLN A 249 -9.33 -20.21 -11.09
C GLN A 249 -8.83 -20.20 -9.64
N ALA A 250 -9.63 -19.70 -8.70
CA ALA A 250 -9.31 -19.73 -7.28
C ALA A 250 -9.43 -21.16 -6.70
N ARG A 251 -10.48 -21.89 -7.09
CA ARG A 251 -10.71 -23.25 -6.61
C ARG A 251 -9.65 -24.25 -7.06
N LEU A 252 -9.15 -24.10 -8.29
CA LEU A 252 -8.10 -24.95 -8.85
C LEU A 252 -6.69 -24.45 -8.50
N GLN A 253 -6.56 -23.47 -7.60
CA GLN A 253 -5.29 -22.91 -7.13
C GLN A 253 -4.38 -22.38 -8.26
N PHE A 254 -4.98 -22.01 -9.40
CA PHE A 254 -4.28 -21.34 -10.50
C PHE A 254 -3.98 -19.87 -10.18
N LEU A 255 -4.70 -19.32 -9.20
CA LEU A 255 -4.42 -18.04 -8.56
C LEU A 255 -4.24 -18.27 -7.06
N PRO A 256 -3.25 -17.61 -6.43
CA PRO A 256 -3.09 -17.62 -4.98
C PRO A 256 -4.24 -16.92 -4.26
#